data_AF-A0A8T5H6F8-F1
#
_entry.id   AF-A0A8T5H6F8-F1
#
_cell.length_a   1.000
_cell.length_b   1.000
_cell.length_c   1.000
_cell.angle_alpha   90.00
_cell.angle_beta   90.00
_cell.angle_gamma   90.00
#
_symmetry.space_group_name_H-M   'P 1'
#
loop_
_entity.id
_entity.type
_entity.pdbx_description
1 polymer ?
#
loop_
_entity_poly.entity_id
_entity_poly.type
_entity_poly.pdbx_seq_one_letter_code
_entity_poly.pdbx_strand_id
1 'polypeptide(L)'
;HPKRVTEKTKKNFNKLLEKFQTGPHDKEVYKFIKNKSLSHLGTLGSGNHFLEICENEKETWIVVHSGSRGVGYKVAQKYMKKVAKKDTGYEATFPIKITSKLGKEYLNVLNFGLEFALLNRKEMIYKTILAMEKVLGKKLDYEIWVNKNHNHAVLSGKNYIHRKGATPAKKNERGVIPANMRDGSFLVEGLGNPKFLHSSSHGAGRLLSRTMAKKNISMSQFKESMKGIVGTIDEGTIDEAPAAYKNISDVMEAQVESVKIVKHLKPVINMKGSSRRGREEKHS
;
A
#
# COMPACT_ATOMS: atom_id res chain seq x y z
N HIS A 1 16.86 13.44 -15.40
CA HIS A 1 15.74 12.68 -14.79
C HIS A 1 15.27 11.59 -15.76
N PRO A 2 15.63 10.31 -15.56
CA PRO A 2 15.03 9.25 -16.36
C PRO A 2 13.51 9.37 -16.24
N LYS A 3 12.80 9.36 -17.38
CA LYS A 3 11.35 9.51 -17.47
C LYS A 3 10.71 8.74 -16.31
N ARG A 4 10.10 9.46 -15.37
CA ARG A 4 9.75 8.93 -14.03
C ARG A 4 8.92 7.64 -14.08
N VAL A 5 8.27 7.36 -15.20
CA VAL A 5 7.48 6.16 -15.45
C VAL A 5 7.76 5.61 -16.85
N THR A 6 7.69 4.29 -16.99
CA THR A 6 7.83 3.58 -18.28
C THR A 6 6.74 3.95 -19.29
N GLU A 7 7.02 3.82 -20.59
CA GLU A 7 6.01 4.03 -21.64
C GLU A 7 4.83 3.05 -21.52
N LYS A 8 5.09 1.80 -21.10
CA LYS A 8 4.04 0.81 -20.78
C LYS A 8 3.10 1.32 -19.69
N THR A 9 3.65 1.88 -18.60
CA THR A 9 2.85 2.44 -17.51
C THR A 9 2.10 3.70 -17.93
N LYS A 10 2.69 4.57 -18.76
CA LYS A 10 1.98 5.73 -19.34
C LYS A 10 0.78 5.30 -20.19
N LYS A 11 0.96 4.31 -21.07
CA LYS A 11 -0.13 3.76 -21.90
C LYS A 11 -1.25 3.20 -21.04
N ASN A 12 -0.93 2.42 -20.01
CA ASN A 12 -1.92 1.89 -19.08
C ASN A 12 -2.62 3.00 -18.27
N PHE A 13 -1.89 4.04 -17.87
CA PHE A 13 -2.47 5.20 -17.19
C PHE A 13 -3.46 5.96 -18.08
N ASN A 14 -3.14 6.17 -19.36
CA ASN A 14 -4.06 6.83 -20.30
C ASN A 14 -5.35 6.03 -20.49
N LYS A 15 -5.27 4.71 -20.64
CA LYS A 15 -6.45 3.83 -20.66
C LYS A 15 -7.29 3.96 -19.39
N LEU A 16 -6.63 4.03 -18.22
CA LEU A 16 -7.31 4.23 -16.95
C LEU A 16 -8.00 5.61 -16.87
N LEU A 17 -7.37 6.66 -17.41
CA LEU A 17 -7.98 7.99 -17.49
C LEU A 17 -9.20 8.00 -18.42
N GLU A 18 -9.12 7.36 -19.58
CA GLU A 18 -10.23 7.24 -20.54
C GLU A 18 -11.41 6.52 -19.88
N LYS A 19 -11.17 5.37 -19.22
CA LYS A 19 -12.19 4.64 -18.46
C LYS A 19 -12.83 5.49 -17.36
N PHE A 20 -12.03 6.26 -16.62
CA PHE A 20 -12.55 7.15 -15.59
C PHE A 20 -13.41 8.28 -16.19
N GLN A 21 -13.01 8.83 -17.33
CA GLN A 21 -13.72 9.90 -18.03
C GLN A 21 -15.07 9.46 -18.61
N THR A 22 -15.19 8.21 -19.06
CA THR A 22 -16.48 7.71 -19.59
C THR A 22 -17.52 7.45 -18.49
N GLY A 23 -17.09 7.23 -17.25
CA GLY A 23 -17.97 7.06 -16.10
C GLY A 23 -18.46 8.40 -15.49
N PRO A 24 -19.44 8.36 -14.56
CA PRO A 24 -19.87 9.55 -13.81
C PRO A 24 -18.70 10.18 -13.06
N HIS A 25 -18.45 11.48 -13.27
CA HIS A 25 -17.34 12.17 -12.62
C HIS A 25 -17.61 13.67 -12.45
N ASP A 26 -16.96 14.24 -11.44
CA ASP A 26 -16.82 15.69 -11.28
C ASP A 26 -15.72 16.22 -12.21
N LYS A 27 -16.01 17.27 -12.98
CA LYS A 27 -15.09 17.83 -13.99
C LYS A 27 -13.78 18.33 -13.39
N GLU A 28 -13.81 18.92 -12.20
CA GLU A 28 -12.60 19.40 -11.53
C GLU A 28 -11.77 18.25 -10.97
N VAL A 29 -12.41 17.20 -10.45
CA VAL A 29 -11.75 15.95 -10.03
C VAL A 29 -11.03 15.32 -11.22
N TYR A 30 -11.70 15.23 -12.37
CA TYR A 30 -11.08 14.74 -13.61
C TYR A 30 -9.87 15.59 -14.00
N LYS A 31 -10.00 16.92 -14.04
CA LYS A 31 -8.89 17.84 -14.36
C LYS A 31 -7.72 17.65 -13.39
N PHE A 32 -7.99 17.52 -12.09
CA PHE A 32 -6.97 17.24 -11.08
C PHE A 32 -6.27 15.89 -11.33
N ILE A 33 -7.05 14.82 -11.53
CA ILE A 33 -6.53 13.48 -11.77
C ILE A 33 -5.65 13.46 -13.02
N LYS A 34 -6.14 13.99 -14.14
CA LYS A 34 -5.41 14.05 -15.42
C LYS A 34 -4.06 14.77 -15.28
N ASN A 35 -4.06 15.92 -14.61
CA ASN A 35 -2.88 16.80 -14.58
C ASN A 35 -1.85 16.42 -13.51
N LYS A 36 -2.27 15.77 -12.41
CA LYS A 36 -1.38 15.52 -11.26
C LYS A 36 -0.99 14.06 -11.10
N SER A 37 -1.83 13.10 -11.49
CA SER A 37 -1.65 11.71 -11.06
C SER A 37 -0.44 11.01 -11.69
N LEU A 38 -0.12 11.30 -12.95
CA LEU A 38 1.01 10.66 -13.64
C LEU A 38 2.34 10.85 -12.87
N SER A 39 2.54 12.03 -12.29
CA SER A 39 3.75 12.36 -11.52
C SER A 39 3.89 11.54 -10.23
N HIS A 40 2.81 10.94 -9.73
CA HIS A 40 2.82 10.12 -8.52
C HIS A 40 3.07 8.63 -8.77
N LEU A 41 2.98 8.15 -10.01
CA LEU A 41 3.19 6.74 -10.35
C LEU A 41 4.66 6.32 -10.24
N GLY A 42 4.87 5.06 -9.88
CA GLY A 42 6.19 4.49 -9.63
C GLY A 42 6.87 5.10 -8.40
N THR A 43 6.08 5.53 -7.40
CA THR A 43 6.61 6.15 -6.18
C THR A 43 6.07 5.46 -4.94
N LEU A 44 6.95 5.30 -3.96
CA LEU A 44 6.64 4.57 -2.75
C LEU A 44 5.75 5.37 -1.80
N GLY A 45 6.23 6.57 -1.46
CA GLY A 45 5.63 7.43 -0.45
C GLY A 45 6.17 7.27 0.95
N SER A 46 5.60 8.05 1.85
CA SER A 46 5.95 8.07 3.27
C SER A 46 5.01 7.19 4.11
N GLY A 47 5.32 7.07 5.41
CA GLY A 47 4.58 6.29 6.39
C GLY A 47 4.94 4.81 6.31
N ASN A 48 3.94 3.95 6.48
CA ASN A 48 4.12 2.49 6.45
C ASN A 48 4.28 1.91 5.04
N HIS A 49 4.48 2.75 4.03
CA HIS A 49 4.79 2.28 2.68
C HIS A 49 6.24 1.81 2.59
N PHE A 50 6.45 0.66 1.96
CA PHE A 50 7.77 0.04 1.85
C PHE A 50 7.88 -0.82 0.58
N LEU A 51 9.12 -1.06 0.16
CA LEU A 51 9.49 -2.08 -0.80
C LEU A 51 10.48 -3.01 -0.13
N GLU A 52 10.18 -4.31 -0.11
CA GLU A 52 11.03 -5.33 0.44
C GLU A 52 11.51 -6.29 -0.65
N ILE A 53 12.77 -6.72 -0.53
CA ILE A 53 13.24 -7.96 -1.13
C ILE A 53 13.41 -8.93 0.03
N CYS A 54 12.68 -10.03 -0.03
CA CYS A 54 12.64 -11.04 1.01
C CYS A 54 13.12 -12.39 0.49
N GLU A 55 13.56 -13.22 1.42
CA GLU A 55 13.92 -14.60 1.19
C GLU A 55 12.99 -15.53 1.98
N ASN A 56 12.67 -16.66 1.36
CA ASN A 56 12.08 -17.82 2.00
C ASN A 56 12.71 -19.06 1.35
N GLU A 57 13.55 -19.76 2.09
CA GLU A 57 14.32 -20.91 1.57
C GLU A 57 15.15 -20.54 0.32
N LYS A 58 14.79 -21.06 -0.85
CA LYS A 58 15.47 -20.80 -2.13
C LYS A 58 14.73 -19.79 -3.02
N GLU A 59 13.68 -19.16 -2.50
CA GLU A 59 12.85 -18.22 -3.25
C GLU A 59 13.14 -16.77 -2.86
N THR A 60 13.18 -15.90 -3.86
CA THR A 60 13.24 -14.46 -3.68
C THR A 60 11.87 -13.83 -3.95
N TRP A 61 11.43 -12.98 -3.04
CA TRP A 61 10.13 -12.33 -3.07
C TRP A 61 10.29 -10.82 -3.10
N ILE A 62 9.47 -10.14 -3.91
CA ILE A 62 9.36 -8.67 -3.87
C ILE A 62 8.00 -8.31 -3.28
N VAL A 63 8.00 -7.62 -2.14
CA VAL A 63 6.78 -7.13 -1.50
C VAL A 63 6.72 -5.62 -1.61
N VAL A 64 5.65 -5.10 -2.21
CA VAL A 64 5.44 -3.65 -2.34
C VAL A 64 4.17 -3.23 -1.64
N HIS A 65 4.34 -2.49 -0.55
CA HIS A 65 3.24 -1.89 0.18
C HIS A 65 3.13 -0.39 -0.18
N SER A 66 2.18 -0.06 -1.05
CA SER A 66 1.88 1.31 -1.44
C SER A 66 0.45 1.47 -1.96
N GLY A 67 -0.09 2.68 -1.87
CA GLY A 67 -1.45 3.01 -2.28
C GLY A 67 -1.54 3.98 -3.47
N SER A 68 -2.69 4.64 -3.56
CA SER A 68 -3.05 5.64 -4.58
C SER A 68 -2.38 7.01 -4.39
N ARG A 69 -1.37 7.08 -3.52
CA ARG A 69 -0.58 8.29 -3.22
C ARG A 69 -1.45 9.48 -2.80
N GLY A 70 -0.91 10.69 -2.91
CA GLY A 70 -1.61 11.94 -2.59
C GLY A 70 -2.84 12.19 -3.47
N VAL A 71 -2.95 11.53 -4.63
CA VAL A 71 -4.10 11.61 -5.52
C VAL A 71 -5.35 11.08 -4.81
N GLY A 72 -5.31 9.82 -4.34
CA GLY A 72 -6.46 9.22 -3.68
C GLY A 72 -6.84 9.97 -2.40
N TYR A 73 -5.86 10.43 -1.62
CA TYR A 73 -6.11 11.25 -0.42
C TYR A 73 -6.88 12.54 -0.75
N LYS A 74 -6.40 13.34 -1.71
CA LYS A 74 -7.04 14.60 -2.08
C LYS A 74 -8.44 14.41 -2.65
N VAL A 75 -8.64 13.38 -3.48
CA VAL A 75 -9.96 13.12 -4.04
C VAL A 75 -10.91 12.60 -2.96
N ALA A 76 -10.49 11.66 -2.10
CA ALA A 76 -11.30 11.18 -0.98
C ALA A 76 -11.75 12.35 -0.07
N GLN A 77 -10.83 13.25 0.29
CA GLN A 77 -11.13 14.45 1.07
C GLN A 77 -12.20 15.32 0.40
N LYS A 78 -12.13 15.54 -0.93
CA LYS A 78 -13.14 16.31 -1.65
C LYS A 78 -14.53 15.68 -1.54
N TYR A 79 -14.66 14.35 -1.69
CA TYR A 79 -15.96 13.69 -1.56
C TYR A 79 -16.46 13.66 -0.11
N MET A 80 -15.56 13.47 0.86
CA MET A 80 -15.90 13.55 2.29
C MET A 80 -16.47 14.93 2.65
N LYS A 81 -15.84 16.01 2.20
CA LYS A 81 -16.37 17.38 2.38
C LYS A 81 -17.71 17.59 1.69
N LYS A 82 -17.88 17.10 0.46
CA LYS A 82 -19.15 17.19 -0.28
C LYS A 82 -20.30 16.48 0.41
N VAL A 83 -20.07 15.28 0.96
CA VAL A 83 -21.11 14.52 1.66
C VAL A 83 -21.39 15.11 3.05
N ALA A 84 -20.36 15.59 3.76
CA ALA A 84 -20.49 16.23 5.06
C ALA A 84 -21.12 17.64 4.96
N LYS A 85 -21.01 18.29 3.80
CA LYS A 85 -21.36 19.71 3.55
C LYS A 85 -20.67 20.68 4.53
N LYS A 86 -19.44 20.35 4.94
CA LYS A 86 -18.65 21.12 5.91
C LYS A 86 -17.15 21.01 5.60
N ASP A 87 -16.39 22.04 5.94
CA ASP A 87 -14.93 22.08 5.78
C ASP A 87 -14.16 21.52 6.98
N THR A 88 -14.80 21.43 8.15
CA THR A 88 -14.29 20.84 9.38
C THR A 88 -15.21 19.71 9.84
N GLY A 89 -14.68 18.74 10.60
CA GLY A 89 -15.46 17.58 11.05
C GLY A 89 -15.93 16.63 9.94
N TYR A 90 -15.49 16.83 8.70
CA TYR A 90 -15.88 16.00 7.55
C TYR A 90 -15.34 14.55 7.60
N GLU A 91 -14.47 14.25 8.57
CA GLU A 91 -13.94 12.91 8.82
C GLU A 91 -14.88 12.02 9.64
N ALA A 92 -15.97 12.57 10.18
CA ALA A 92 -17.04 11.78 10.77
C ALA A 92 -17.74 10.90 9.72
N THR A 93 -18.61 10.00 10.18
CA THR A 93 -19.28 9.05 9.29
C THR A 93 -20.48 9.70 8.62
N PHE A 94 -20.37 9.92 7.30
CA PHE A 94 -21.46 10.45 6.47
C PHE A 94 -21.80 9.45 5.36
N PRO A 95 -23.04 8.92 5.32
CA PRO A 95 -23.45 7.96 4.32
C PRO A 95 -23.66 8.63 2.96
N ILE A 96 -23.33 7.90 1.89
CA ILE A 96 -23.57 8.33 0.51
C ILE A 96 -24.51 7.36 -0.18
N LYS A 97 -25.63 7.88 -0.72
CA LYS A 97 -26.57 7.05 -1.50
C LYS A 97 -25.93 6.69 -2.84
N ILE A 98 -25.64 5.43 -3.08
CA ILE A 98 -24.92 4.95 -4.29
C ILE A 98 -25.65 5.28 -5.59
N THR A 99 -26.98 5.42 -5.56
CA THR A 99 -27.77 5.79 -6.75
C THR A 99 -27.78 7.28 -7.04
N SER A 100 -27.37 8.11 -6.08
CA SER A 100 -27.23 9.56 -6.28
C SER A 100 -26.08 9.87 -7.25
N LYS A 101 -26.12 11.06 -7.86
CA LYS A 101 -25.02 11.57 -8.68
C LYS A 101 -23.68 11.50 -7.93
N LEU A 102 -23.64 12.02 -6.70
CA LEU A 102 -22.43 12.02 -5.87
C LEU A 102 -21.93 10.59 -5.57
N GLY A 103 -22.86 9.65 -5.30
CA GLY A 103 -22.53 8.25 -5.04
C GLY A 103 -21.90 7.56 -6.25
N LYS A 104 -22.48 7.74 -7.44
CA LYS A 104 -21.94 7.21 -8.69
C LYS A 104 -20.55 7.80 -9.01
N GLU A 105 -20.39 9.10 -8.81
CA GLU A 105 -19.10 9.79 -8.97
C GLU A 105 -18.04 9.27 -7.98
N TYR A 106 -18.40 9.07 -6.71
CA TYR A 106 -17.51 8.51 -5.69
C TYR A 106 -17.08 7.09 -6.04
N LEU A 107 -17.99 6.22 -6.49
CA LEU A 107 -17.67 4.85 -6.88
C LEU A 107 -16.70 4.83 -8.07
N ASN A 108 -16.88 5.71 -9.06
CA ASN A 108 -15.95 5.83 -10.19
C ASN A 108 -14.55 6.25 -9.71
N VAL A 109 -14.47 7.22 -8.80
CA VAL A 109 -13.22 7.64 -8.16
C VAL A 109 -12.57 6.54 -7.34
N LEU A 110 -13.35 5.79 -6.56
CA LEU A 110 -12.88 4.67 -5.77
C LEU A 110 -12.21 3.64 -6.69
N ASN A 111 -12.90 3.25 -7.77
CA ASN A 111 -12.36 2.30 -8.75
C ASN A 111 -11.07 2.83 -9.41
N PHE A 112 -11.05 4.10 -9.83
CA PHE A 112 -9.83 4.74 -10.33
C PHE A 112 -8.69 4.64 -9.31
N GLY A 113 -8.95 4.94 -8.04
CA GLY A 113 -7.96 4.86 -6.97
C GLY A 113 -7.36 3.47 -6.79
N LEU A 114 -8.19 2.42 -6.87
CA LEU A 114 -7.75 1.02 -6.76
C LEU A 114 -6.86 0.61 -7.94
N GLU A 115 -7.27 0.94 -9.16
CA GLU A 115 -6.50 0.64 -10.37
C GLU A 115 -5.20 1.47 -10.46
N PHE A 116 -5.26 2.74 -10.06
CA PHE A 116 -4.10 3.62 -9.99
C PHE A 116 -3.07 3.11 -8.95
N ALA A 117 -3.53 2.63 -7.79
CA ALA A 117 -2.67 2.03 -6.78
C ALA A 117 -1.99 0.75 -7.30
N LEU A 118 -2.72 -0.10 -8.01
CA LEU A 118 -2.15 -1.29 -8.66
C LEU A 118 -1.09 -0.90 -9.71
N LEU A 119 -1.39 0.08 -10.56
CA LEU A 119 -0.45 0.56 -11.56
C LEU A 119 0.82 1.14 -10.92
N ASN A 120 0.68 1.85 -9.80
CA ASN A 120 1.81 2.35 -9.01
C ASN A 120 2.70 1.20 -8.51
N ARG A 121 2.09 0.16 -7.91
CA ARG A 121 2.83 -1.01 -7.42
C ARG A 121 3.53 -1.77 -8.55
N LYS A 122 2.84 -2.00 -9.68
CA LYS A 122 3.43 -2.69 -10.85
C LYS A 122 4.64 -1.95 -11.42
N GLU A 123 4.57 -0.62 -11.51
CA GLU A 123 5.71 0.19 -11.98
C GLU A 123 6.91 0.10 -11.02
N MET A 124 6.67 0.05 -9.70
CA MET A 124 7.74 -0.15 -8.72
C MET A 124 8.36 -1.55 -8.83
N ILE A 125 7.53 -2.60 -8.89
CA ILE A 125 7.99 -3.99 -9.07
C ILE A 125 8.84 -4.11 -10.34
N TYR A 126 8.36 -3.57 -11.46
CA TYR A 126 9.09 -3.60 -12.73
C TYR A 126 10.47 -2.95 -12.63
N LYS A 127 10.57 -1.77 -11.99
CA LYS A 127 11.86 -1.10 -11.81
C LYS A 127 12.80 -1.86 -10.87
N THR A 128 12.26 -2.46 -9.82
CA THR A 128 13.06 -3.31 -8.92
C THR A 128 13.63 -4.49 -9.67
N ILE A 129 12.83 -5.15 -10.49
CA ILE A 129 13.30 -6.27 -11.33
C ILE A 129 14.39 -5.80 -12.29
N LEU A 130 14.21 -4.67 -12.99
CA LEU A 130 15.26 -4.12 -13.86
C LEU A 130 16.56 -3.82 -13.10
N ALA A 131 16.47 -3.32 -11.86
CA ALA A 131 17.64 -3.08 -11.03
C ALA A 131 18.33 -4.39 -10.63
N MET A 132 17.56 -5.42 -10.25
CA MET A 132 18.09 -6.75 -9.93
C MET A 132 18.74 -7.41 -11.16
N GLU A 133 18.10 -7.37 -12.32
CA GLU A 133 18.65 -7.90 -13.59
C GLU A 133 19.99 -7.23 -13.93
N LYS A 134 20.09 -5.91 -13.74
CA LYS A 134 21.33 -5.17 -13.98
C LYS A 134 22.46 -5.62 -13.05
N VAL A 135 22.17 -5.84 -11.77
CA VAL A 135 23.16 -6.29 -10.77
C VAL A 135 23.58 -7.74 -11.03
N LEU A 136 22.62 -8.62 -11.37
CA LEU A 136 22.86 -10.05 -11.58
C LEU A 136 23.43 -10.37 -12.97
N GLY A 137 23.40 -9.43 -13.91
CA GLY A 137 23.85 -9.64 -15.29
C GLY A 137 22.99 -10.63 -16.08
N LYS A 138 21.75 -10.91 -15.65
CA LYS A 138 20.84 -11.84 -16.31
C LYS A 138 19.39 -11.39 -16.23
N LYS A 139 18.56 -11.89 -17.15
CA LYS A 139 17.12 -11.73 -17.10
C LYS A 139 16.50 -12.59 -16.00
N LEU A 140 15.45 -12.06 -15.38
CA LEU A 140 14.72 -12.73 -14.31
C LEU A 140 13.31 -13.07 -14.78
N ASP A 141 12.95 -14.34 -14.65
CA ASP A 141 11.57 -14.76 -14.76
C ASP A 141 10.84 -14.49 -13.44
N TYR A 142 9.63 -13.95 -13.52
CA TYR A 142 8.83 -13.62 -12.34
C TYR A 142 7.34 -13.67 -12.66
N GLU A 143 6.56 -13.89 -11.60
CA GLU A 143 5.11 -13.79 -11.64
C GLU A 143 4.59 -12.96 -10.46
N ILE A 144 3.33 -12.51 -10.55
CA ILE A 144 2.67 -11.83 -9.45
C ILE A 144 1.83 -12.84 -8.69
N TRP A 145 2.28 -13.22 -7.50
CA TRP A 145 1.58 -14.18 -6.66
C TRP A 145 0.23 -13.66 -6.15
N VAL A 146 0.19 -12.41 -5.66
CA VAL A 146 -1.04 -11.76 -5.20
C VAL A 146 -0.97 -10.23 -5.29
N ASN A 147 -2.14 -9.59 -5.38
CA ASN A 147 -2.31 -8.18 -5.13
C ASN A 147 -3.58 -7.95 -4.28
N LYS A 148 -3.45 -7.26 -3.14
CA LYS A 148 -4.59 -6.92 -2.27
C LYS A 148 -4.64 -5.43 -1.95
N ASN A 149 -5.85 -4.89 -1.99
CA ASN A 149 -6.15 -3.58 -1.42
C ASN A 149 -6.66 -3.79 0.02
N HIS A 150 -6.28 -2.88 0.92
CA HIS A 150 -6.70 -2.93 2.32
C HIS A 150 -7.53 -1.71 2.76
N ASN A 151 -7.82 -0.80 1.82
CA ASN A 151 -8.62 0.41 2.00
C ASN A 151 -9.54 0.57 0.78
N HIS A 152 -10.74 0.02 0.84
CA HIS A 152 -11.69 -0.01 -0.28
C HIS A 152 -13.10 -0.38 0.17
N ALA A 153 -14.06 -0.25 -0.74
CA ALA A 153 -15.40 -0.79 -0.58
C ALA A 153 -15.76 -1.64 -1.80
N VAL A 154 -16.38 -2.80 -1.59
CA VAL A 154 -16.84 -3.70 -2.67
C VAL A 154 -18.31 -4.04 -2.50
N LEU A 155 -19.03 -4.14 -3.62
CA LEU A 155 -20.41 -4.62 -3.62
C LEU A 155 -20.44 -6.11 -3.26
N SER A 156 -21.34 -6.48 -2.36
CA SER A 156 -21.61 -7.84 -1.92
C SER A 156 -23.13 -8.01 -1.76
N GLY A 157 -23.76 -8.66 -2.74
CA GLY A 157 -25.21 -8.69 -2.84
C GLY A 157 -25.78 -7.28 -2.99
N LYS A 158 -26.65 -6.87 -2.05
CA LYS A 158 -27.26 -5.52 -2.01
C LYS A 158 -26.46 -4.50 -1.19
N ASN A 159 -25.43 -4.94 -0.46
CA ASN A 159 -24.68 -4.12 0.48
C ASN A 159 -23.23 -3.88 0.00
N TYR A 160 -22.57 -2.89 0.59
CA TYR A 160 -21.13 -2.69 0.41
C TYR A 160 -20.36 -3.16 1.64
N ILE A 161 -19.31 -3.95 1.43
CA ILE A 161 -18.33 -4.27 2.47
C ILE A 161 -17.23 -3.23 2.40
N HIS A 162 -17.15 -2.38 3.42
CA HIS A 162 -16.09 -1.40 3.61
C HIS A 162 -14.93 -2.04 4.37
N ARG A 163 -13.72 -1.96 3.83
CA ARG A 163 -12.49 -2.38 4.50
C ARG A 163 -11.57 -1.18 4.64
N LYS A 164 -11.15 -0.91 5.88
CA LYS A 164 -10.14 0.09 6.23
C LYS A 164 -9.12 -0.58 7.14
N GLY A 165 -7.93 -0.86 6.63
CA GLY A 165 -6.93 -1.68 7.32
C GLY A 165 -7.29 -3.16 7.41
N ALA A 166 -8.07 -3.69 6.46
CA ALA A 166 -8.45 -5.10 6.38
C ALA A 166 -8.41 -5.59 4.93
N THR A 167 -8.11 -6.87 4.70
CA THR A 167 -8.05 -7.44 3.35
C THR A 167 -9.10 -8.54 3.15
N PRO A 168 -9.55 -8.81 1.91
CA PRO A 168 -10.41 -9.97 1.62
C PRO A 168 -9.66 -11.29 1.89
N ALA A 169 -10.35 -12.22 2.53
CA ALA A 169 -9.87 -13.54 2.93
C ALA A 169 -10.96 -14.59 2.68
N LYS A 170 -11.49 -14.66 1.45
CA LYS A 170 -12.37 -15.77 1.05
C LYS A 170 -11.63 -17.10 1.11
N LYS A 171 -12.37 -18.21 1.14
CA LYS A 171 -11.77 -19.55 1.20
C LYS A 171 -10.77 -19.74 0.05
N ASN A 172 -9.54 -20.13 0.38
CA ASN A 172 -8.40 -20.32 -0.53
C ASN A 172 -7.93 -19.03 -1.25
N GLU A 173 -8.39 -17.85 -0.84
CA GLU A 173 -7.94 -16.60 -1.41
C GLU A 173 -6.54 -16.26 -0.87
N ARG A 174 -5.53 -16.25 -1.76
CA ARG A 174 -4.18 -15.78 -1.43
C ARG A 174 -4.22 -14.37 -0.87
N GLY A 175 -3.40 -14.08 0.14
CA GLY A 175 -3.28 -12.77 0.78
C GLY A 175 -1.86 -12.53 1.30
N VAL A 176 -1.57 -11.29 1.65
CA VAL A 176 -0.28 -10.90 2.23
C VAL A 176 -0.53 -10.02 3.45
N ILE A 177 0.15 -10.32 4.56
CA ILE A 177 0.07 -9.58 5.81
C ILE A 177 1.47 -9.06 6.15
N PRO A 178 1.77 -7.79 5.82
CA PRO A 178 2.98 -7.11 6.29
C PRO A 178 3.07 -6.99 7.81
N ALA A 179 4.27 -7.26 8.33
CA ALA A 179 4.60 -7.04 9.73
C ALA A 179 5.23 -5.64 9.91
N ASN A 180 6.51 -5.59 10.24
CA ASN A 180 7.34 -4.40 10.33
C ASN A 180 8.62 -4.59 9.50
N MET A 181 9.49 -3.58 9.49
CA MET A 181 10.71 -3.57 8.66
C MET A 181 11.66 -4.74 8.90
N ARG A 182 11.60 -5.37 10.08
CA ARG A 182 12.44 -6.52 10.46
C ARG A 182 11.73 -7.85 10.24
N ASP A 183 10.48 -7.92 10.67
CA ASP A 183 9.74 -9.19 10.73
C ASP A 183 9.14 -9.58 9.38
N GLY A 184 9.20 -8.71 8.37
CA GLY A 184 8.87 -9.02 6.98
C GLY A 184 7.38 -9.15 6.72
N SER A 185 7.00 -10.19 5.98
CA SER A 185 5.63 -10.37 5.51
C SER A 185 5.21 -11.84 5.55
N PHE A 186 3.92 -12.08 5.78
CA PHE A 186 3.34 -13.42 5.75
C PHE A 186 2.49 -13.58 4.50
N LEU A 187 2.77 -14.63 3.72
CA LEU A 187 1.86 -15.10 2.68
C LEU A 187 0.81 -15.99 3.34
N VAL A 188 -0.45 -15.72 3.05
CA VAL A 188 -1.58 -16.38 3.71
C VAL A 188 -2.62 -16.85 2.71
N GLU A 189 -3.47 -17.77 3.13
CA GLU A 189 -4.69 -18.16 2.43
C GLU A 189 -5.90 -17.96 3.33
N GLY A 190 -6.94 -17.32 2.79
CA GLY A 190 -8.18 -17.11 3.53
C GLY A 190 -8.93 -18.41 3.82
N LEU A 191 -9.52 -18.48 5.00
CA LEU A 191 -10.39 -19.59 5.43
C LEU A 191 -11.86 -19.34 5.08
N GLY A 192 -12.20 -18.12 4.65
CA GLY A 192 -13.55 -17.77 4.23
C GLY A 192 -14.53 -17.63 5.37
N ASN A 193 -14.08 -17.24 6.56
CA ASN A 193 -14.95 -17.10 7.73
C ASN A 193 -16.06 -16.04 7.51
N PRO A 194 -17.35 -16.44 7.52
CA PRO A 194 -18.46 -15.52 7.29
C PRO A 194 -18.66 -14.52 8.44
N LYS A 195 -18.28 -14.86 9.68
CA LYS A 195 -18.35 -13.93 10.84
C LYS A 195 -17.51 -12.69 10.62
N PHE A 196 -16.41 -12.82 9.86
CA PHE A 196 -15.50 -11.73 9.52
C PHE A 196 -15.78 -11.12 8.15
N LEU A 197 -16.95 -11.37 7.57
CA LEU A 197 -17.31 -10.96 6.21
C LEU A 197 -16.24 -11.39 5.18
N HIS A 198 -15.65 -12.58 5.39
CA HIS A 198 -14.54 -13.12 4.61
C HIS A 198 -13.37 -12.12 4.54
N SER A 199 -12.90 -11.63 5.69
CA SER A 199 -11.82 -10.64 5.78
C SER A 199 -10.79 -11.01 6.84
N SER A 200 -9.57 -10.53 6.64
CA SER A 200 -8.45 -10.64 7.59
C SER A 200 -7.88 -9.26 7.92
N SER A 201 -6.96 -9.21 8.90
CA SER A 201 -6.14 -8.03 9.10
C SER A 201 -5.30 -7.72 7.86
N HIS A 202 -4.77 -6.49 7.78
CA HIS A 202 -3.82 -6.11 6.73
C HIS A 202 -2.37 -6.12 7.20
N GLY A 203 -2.09 -6.17 8.51
CA GLY A 203 -0.74 -6.07 9.06
C GLY A 203 -0.71 -5.93 10.58
N ALA A 204 0.49 -5.82 11.16
CA ALA A 204 0.68 -5.83 12.61
C ALA A 204 -0.05 -4.69 13.35
N GLY A 205 -0.24 -3.55 12.68
CA GLY A 205 -0.77 -2.35 13.31
C GLY A 205 0.24 -1.69 14.25
N ARG A 206 0.07 -0.38 14.45
CA ARG A 206 1.01 0.40 15.26
C ARG A 206 0.72 0.20 16.75
N LEU A 207 1.79 0.04 17.52
CA LEU A 207 1.76 0.12 18.98
C LEU A 207 1.93 1.57 19.43
N LEU A 208 2.83 2.32 18.77
CA LEU A 208 3.11 3.72 19.08
C LEU A 208 2.59 4.65 17.98
N SER A 209 2.07 5.81 18.38
CA SER A 209 1.87 6.91 17.43
C SER A 209 3.21 7.33 16.81
N ARG A 210 3.18 7.98 15.65
CA ARG A 210 4.43 8.43 14.99
C ARG A 210 5.24 9.37 15.87
N THR A 211 4.55 10.28 16.55
CA THR A 211 5.18 11.24 17.49
C THR A 211 5.79 10.51 18.68
N MET A 212 5.09 9.53 19.25
CA MET A 212 5.62 8.75 20.38
C MET A 212 6.80 7.87 19.97
N ALA A 213 6.75 7.26 18.79
CA ALA A 213 7.87 6.49 18.26
C ALA A 213 9.13 7.36 18.08
N LYS A 214 8.99 8.57 17.52
CA LYS A 214 10.09 9.53 17.39
C LYS A 214 10.67 9.99 18.72
N LYS A 215 9.84 10.04 19.76
CA LYS A 215 10.27 10.47 21.10
C LYS A 215 10.97 9.35 21.87
N ASN A 216 10.49 8.12 21.73
CA ASN A 216 10.85 7.02 22.65
C ASN A 216 11.81 5.99 22.05
N ILE A 217 11.98 5.94 20.73
CA ILE A 217 12.88 4.98 20.06
C ILE A 217 14.19 5.71 19.77
N SER A 218 15.33 5.10 20.14
CA SER A 218 16.64 5.64 19.81
C SER A 218 17.14 5.11 18.45
N MET A 219 17.99 5.89 17.77
CA MET A 219 18.60 5.45 16.52
C MET A 219 19.53 4.23 16.71
N SER A 220 20.17 4.09 17.87
CA SER A 220 20.97 2.90 18.19
C SER A 220 20.10 1.65 18.29
N GLN A 221 18.96 1.73 19.02
CA GLN A 221 17.99 0.65 19.11
C GLN A 221 17.43 0.29 17.72
N PHE A 222 17.09 1.28 16.90
CA PHE A 222 16.59 1.05 15.56
C PHE A 222 17.63 0.33 14.68
N LYS A 223 18.87 0.81 14.64
CA LYS A 223 19.97 0.17 13.90
C LYS A 223 20.21 -1.26 14.35
N GLU A 224 20.28 -1.50 15.66
CA GLU A 224 20.49 -2.84 16.21
C GLU A 224 19.34 -3.79 15.82
N SER A 225 18.09 -3.32 15.91
CA SER A 225 16.93 -4.13 15.54
C SER A 225 16.87 -4.53 14.06
N MET A 226 17.63 -3.84 13.20
CA MET A 226 17.67 -4.03 11.76
C MET A 226 18.95 -4.74 11.28
N LYS A 227 19.79 -5.23 12.20
CA LYS A 227 21.02 -5.93 11.87
C LYS A 227 20.75 -7.11 10.93
N GLY A 228 21.50 -7.20 9.85
CA GLY A 228 21.31 -8.21 8.78
C GLY A 228 20.32 -7.80 7.69
N ILE A 229 19.68 -6.63 7.79
CA ILE A 229 18.73 -6.11 6.80
C ILE A 229 19.27 -4.81 6.24
N VAL A 230 19.49 -4.76 4.93
CA VAL A 230 19.90 -3.53 4.25
C VAL A 230 18.66 -2.66 4.04
N GLY A 231 18.62 -1.46 4.61
CA GLY A 231 17.42 -0.66 4.49
C GLY A 231 17.56 0.82 4.78
N THR A 232 16.44 1.52 4.62
CA THR A 232 16.33 2.94 4.97
C THR A 232 16.22 3.10 6.48
N ILE A 233 17.37 3.18 7.16
CA ILE A 233 17.48 3.27 8.63
C ILE A 233 18.00 4.66 9.00
N ASP A 234 17.10 5.63 9.11
CA ASP A 234 17.41 7.03 9.40
C ASP A 234 16.39 7.66 10.36
N GLU A 235 16.66 8.89 10.82
CA GLU A 235 15.72 9.62 11.68
C GLU A 235 14.36 9.90 11.02
N GLY A 236 14.33 9.95 9.69
CA GLY A 236 13.11 10.15 8.91
C GLY A 236 12.19 8.93 8.89
N THR A 237 12.71 7.77 9.27
CA THR A 237 12.05 6.46 9.26
C THR A 237 11.95 5.83 10.66
N ILE A 238 12.44 6.51 11.69
CA ILE A 238 12.40 6.02 13.07
C ILE A 238 10.99 5.76 13.59
N ASP A 239 9.98 6.49 13.08
CA ASP A 239 8.58 6.25 13.43
C ASP A 239 8.05 4.92 12.90
N GLU A 240 8.84 4.23 12.08
CA GLU A 240 8.51 2.99 11.41
C GLU A 240 9.41 1.83 11.86
N ALA A 241 10.28 2.07 12.85
CA ALA A 241 11.13 1.06 13.47
C ALA A 241 10.30 -0.12 14.02
N PRO A 242 10.87 -1.34 14.12
CA PRO A 242 10.15 -2.53 14.59
C PRO A 242 9.42 -2.32 15.93
N ALA A 243 10.04 -1.60 16.88
CA ALA A 243 9.46 -1.30 18.19
C ALA A 243 8.21 -0.38 18.15
N ALA A 244 7.93 0.28 17.02
CA ALA A 244 6.72 1.10 16.84
C ALA A 244 5.47 0.25 16.53
N TYR A 245 5.64 -1.04 16.23
CA TYR A 245 4.59 -1.96 15.81
C TYR A 245 4.27 -2.99 16.88
N LYS A 246 3.05 -3.55 16.82
CA LYS A 246 2.67 -4.69 17.68
C LYS A 246 3.46 -5.93 17.27
N ASN A 247 3.54 -6.89 18.19
CA ASN A 247 4.07 -8.22 17.87
C ASN A 247 3.17 -8.86 16.80
N ILE A 248 3.78 -9.28 15.69
CA ILE A 248 3.03 -9.88 14.59
C ILE A 248 2.49 -11.26 14.96
N SER A 249 3.16 -12.00 15.85
CA SER A 249 2.69 -13.31 16.30
C SER A 249 1.31 -13.21 16.95
N ASP A 250 1.12 -12.27 17.87
CA ASP A 250 -0.16 -12.02 18.54
C ASP A 250 -1.26 -11.67 17.53
N VAL A 251 -0.92 -10.89 16.49
CA VAL A 251 -1.85 -10.49 15.43
C VAL A 251 -2.21 -11.69 14.55
N MET A 252 -1.27 -12.58 14.26
CA MET A 252 -1.53 -13.81 13.52
C MET A 252 -2.36 -14.81 14.32
N GLU A 253 -2.07 -14.95 15.62
CA GLU A 253 -2.85 -15.78 16.54
C GLU A 253 -4.29 -15.30 16.67
N ALA A 254 -4.51 -14.00 16.78
CA ALA A 254 -5.85 -13.41 16.86
C ALA A 254 -6.72 -13.59 15.60
N GLN A 255 -6.15 -14.04 14.48
CA GLN A 255 -6.86 -14.21 13.20
C GLN A 255 -6.72 -15.61 12.59
N VAL A 256 -6.38 -16.62 13.41
CA VAL A 256 -6.28 -18.03 12.96
C VAL A 256 -7.56 -18.57 12.34
N GLU A 257 -8.72 -18.05 12.75
CA GLU A 257 -10.01 -18.40 12.13
C GLU A 257 -10.26 -17.66 10.79
N SER A 258 -9.44 -16.68 10.44
CA SER A 258 -9.58 -15.89 9.20
C SER A 258 -8.65 -16.38 8.10
N VAL A 259 -7.40 -16.67 8.44
CA VAL A 259 -6.34 -17.03 7.48
C VAL A 259 -5.43 -18.11 8.05
N LYS A 260 -4.85 -18.93 7.16
CA LYS A 260 -3.72 -19.81 7.46
C LYS A 260 -2.44 -19.25 6.83
N ILE A 261 -1.31 -19.43 7.52
CA ILE A 261 0.01 -19.05 7.00
C ILE A 261 0.45 -20.07 5.95
N VAL A 262 0.90 -19.57 4.81
CA VAL A 262 1.53 -20.36 3.74
C VAL A 262 3.05 -20.21 3.82
N LYS A 263 3.56 -18.98 3.94
CA LYS A 263 5.01 -18.70 4.05
C LYS A 263 5.28 -17.49 4.94
N HIS A 264 6.43 -17.50 5.61
CA HIS A 264 7.00 -16.32 6.28
C HIS A 264 8.19 -15.80 5.46
N LEU A 265 8.05 -14.61 4.90
CA LEU A 265 9.08 -13.94 4.11
C LEU A 265 9.95 -13.08 5.02
N LYS A 266 11.26 -13.34 5.05
CA LYS A 266 12.22 -12.56 5.84
C LYS A 266 12.91 -11.53 4.95
N PRO A 267 12.90 -10.23 5.31
CA PRO A 267 13.46 -9.21 4.46
C PRO A 267 14.99 -9.25 4.53
N VAL A 268 15.65 -9.17 3.39
CA VAL A 268 17.09 -8.88 3.28
C VAL A 268 17.31 -7.42 2.88
N ILE A 269 16.36 -6.84 2.14
CA ILE A 269 16.32 -5.42 1.82
C ILE A 269 14.96 -4.84 2.23
N ASN A 270 14.95 -3.72 2.96
CA ASN A 270 13.74 -2.96 3.28
C ASN A 270 13.93 -1.47 2.96
N MET A 271 13.25 -1.01 1.91
CA MET A 271 13.29 0.38 1.46
C MET A 271 12.03 1.13 1.87
N LYS A 272 12.19 2.32 2.44
CA LYS A 272 11.09 3.24 2.77
C LYS A 272 11.27 4.56 2.04
N GLY A 273 10.17 5.29 1.85
CA GLY A 273 10.27 6.64 1.30
C GLY A 273 10.79 7.60 2.36
N SER A 274 12.09 7.89 2.35
CA SER A 274 12.66 8.93 3.19
C SER A 274 12.27 10.32 2.66
N SER A 275 11.91 11.23 3.56
CA SER A 275 11.68 12.65 3.26
C SER A 275 12.97 13.40 2.94
N ARG A 276 14.13 12.81 3.23
CA ARG A 276 15.43 13.34 2.79
C ARG A 276 15.63 12.95 1.33
N ARG A 277 15.17 13.81 0.41
CA ARG A 277 15.78 13.85 -0.93
C ARG A 277 17.27 14.08 -0.72
N GLY A 278 18.11 13.23 -1.30
CA GLY A 278 19.54 13.16 -1.04
C GLY A 278 20.20 14.53 -0.89
N ARG A 279 20.80 14.76 0.28
CA ARG A 279 22.16 15.30 0.24
C ARG A 279 22.99 14.12 -0.27
N GLU A 280 23.48 14.24 -1.49
CA GLU A 280 24.57 13.39 -1.96
C GLU A 280 25.67 13.50 -0.91
N GLU A 281 25.90 12.43 -0.15
CA GLU A 281 27.18 12.25 0.51
C GLU A 281 28.19 12.07 -0.62
N LYS A 282 28.83 13.19 -0.99
CA LYS A 282 30.10 13.16 -1.73
C LYS A 282 31.08 12.46 -0.80
N HIS A 283 31.23 11.15 -0.96
CA HIS A 283 32.44 10.49 -0.49
C HIS A 283 33.58 10.95 -1.38
N SER A 284 34.43 11.79 -0.79
CA SER A 284 35.83 11.99 -1.15
C SER A 284 36.61 10.70 -0.95
#